data_AF-A0A6B3G872-F1
#
_entry.id   AF-A0A6B3G872-F1
#
_cell.length_a   1.000
_cell.length_b   1.000
_cell.length_c   1.000
_cell.angle_alpha   90.00
_cell.angle_beta   90.00
_cell.angle_gamma   90.00
#
_symmetry.space_group_name_H-M   'P 1'
#
loop_
_entity.id
_entity.type
_entity.pdbx_description
1 polymer ?
#
loop_
_entity_poly.entity_id
_entity_poly.type
_entity_poly.pdbx_seq_one_letter_code
_entity_poly.pdbx_strand_id
1 'polypeptide(L)' 'MSTGRRSAGLLLFRVTEDEGAGERDVEVLIGHMGGPFWAGREAAAWSVPKGEYG' A
#
# COMPACT_ATOMS: atom_id res chain seq x y z
N MET A 1 -29.04 10.96 -9.50
CA MET A 1 -27.72 10.39 -9.89
C MET A 1 -27.05 9.91 -8.63
N SER A 2 -26.75 8.61 -8.51
CA SER A 2 -25.84 8.14 -7.45
C SER A 2 -24.48 8.75 -7.77
N THR A 3 -23.96 9.59 -6.86
CA THR A 3 -22.57 10.01 -6.92
C THR A 3 -21.74 8.77 -6.65
N GLY A 4 -21.00 8.30 -7.65
CA GLY A 4 -20.13 7.13 -7.48
C GLY A 4 -19.11 7.42 -6.38
N ARG A 5 -18.89 6.42 -5.50
CA ARG A 5 -17.82 6.48 -4.49
C ARG A 5 -16.48 6.68 -5.20
N ARG A 6 -15.68 7.63 -4.73
CA ARG A 6 -14.34 7.93 -5.24
C ARG A 6 -13.31 7.62 -4.17
N SER A 7 -12.18 7.08 -4.59
CA SER A 7 -11.07 6.75 -3.70
C SER A 7 -9.76 7.31 -4.22
N ALA A 8 -8.91 7.74 -3.29
CA ALA A 8 -7.56 8.20 -3.55
C ALA A 8 -6.59 7.33 -2.73
N GLY A 9 -5.37 7.15 -3.24
CA GLY A 9 -4.33 6.40 -2.57
C GLY A 9 -2.98 7.08 -2.72
N LEU A 10 -2.06 6.73 -1.82
CA LEU A 10 -0.69 7.19 -1.83
C LEU A 10 0.23 5.99 -2.01
N LEU A 11 1.15 6.07 -2.96
CA LEU A 11 2.28 5.16 -3.05
C LEU A 11 3.46 5.78 -2.30
N LEU A 12 3.64 5.40 -1.03
CA LEU A 12 4.80 5.83 -0.27
C LEU A 12 5.99 4.97 -0.66
N PHE A 13 7.10 5.62 -1.00
CA PHE A 13 8.33 4.96 -1.36
C PHE A 13 9.53 5.69 -0.75
N ARG A 14 10.65 4.98 -0.62
CA ARG A 14 11.95 5.57 -0.34
C ARG A 14 12.99 4.97 -1.27
N VAL A 15 14.02 5.74 -1.57
CA VAL A 15 15.21 5.26 -2.26
C VAL A 15 16.26 4.97 -1.20
N THR A 16 16.82 3.76 -1.21
CA THR A 16 17.89 3.33 -0.33
C THR A 16 19.17 3.16 -1.15
N GLU A 17 20.31 3.34 -0.51
CA GLU A 17 21.61 3.01 -1.10
C GLU A 17 22.07 1.71 -0.44
N ASP A 18 22.39 0.69 -1.25
CA ASP A 18 23.05 -0.51 -0.75
C ASP A 18 24.55 -0.19 -0.60
N GLU A 19 25.00 0.00 0.64
CA GLU A 19 26.38 0.34 0.98
C GLU A 19 27.40 -0.70 0.48
N GLY A 20 26.99 -1.95 0.21
CA GLY A 20 27.85 -3.01 -0.29
C GLY A 20 27.92 -3.13 -1.80
N ALA A 21 26.88 -2.69 -2.52
CA ALA A 21 26.78 -2.84 -3.98
C ALA A 21 26.93 -1.51 -4.75
N GLY A 22 26.78 -0.36 -4.08
CA GLY A 22 26.78 0.95 -4.73
C GLY A 22 25.55 1.19 -5.63
N GLU A 23 24.53 0.34 -5.52
CA GLU A 23 23.28 0.46 -6.27
C GLU A 23 22.19 1.12 -5.42
N ARG A 24 21.25 1.78 -6.12
CA ARG A 24 20.08 2.43 -5.51
C ARG A 24 18.88 1.53 -5.65
N ASP A 25 18.26 1.20 -4.52
CA ASP A 25 17.04 0.42 -4.46
C ASP A 25 15.83 1.29 -4.15
N VAL A 26 14.64 0.80 -4.55
CA VAL A 26 13.36 1.44 -4.25
C VAL A 26 12.56 0.51 -3.34
N GLU A 27 12.21 1.00 -2.16
CA GLU A 27 11.30 0.33 -1.26
C GLU A 27 9.95 1.01 -1.27
N VAL A 28 8.87 0.22 -1.14
CA VAL A 28 7.49 0.71 -1.10
C VAL A 28 6.78 0.27 0.18
N LEU A 29 5.94 1.14 0.74
CA LEU A 29 5.12 0.80 1.88
C LEU A 29 3.84 0.10 1.43
N ILE A 30 3.68 -1.16 1.83
CA ILE A 30 2.45 -1.94 1.68
C ILE A 30 1.86 -2.24 3.07
N GLY A 31 0.55 -2.06 3.22
CA GLY A 31 -0.18 -2.41 4.43
C GLY A 31 -0.79 -3.80 4.30
N HIS A 32 -0.65 -4.62 5.34
CA HIS A 32 -1.42 -5.85 5.52
C HIS A 32 -2.75 -5.50 6.21
N MET A 33 -3.85 -5.88 5.59
CA MET A 33 -5.20 -5.61 6.05
C MET A 33 -5.56 -6.59 7.16
N GLY A 34 -5.78 -6.05 8.37
CA GLY A 34 -6.21 -6.81 9.54
C GLY A 34 -7.72 -6.74 9.84
N GLY A 35 -8.10 -7.32 10.98
CA GLY A 35 -9.47 -7.30 11.51
C GLY A 35 -10.32 -8.51 11.11
N PRO A 36 -11.52 -8.67 11.70
CA PRO A 36 -12.32 -9.89 11.55
C PRO A 36 -12.67 -10.26 10.11
N PHE A 37 -12.82 -9.26 9.23
CA PHE A 37 -13.10 -9.48 7.81
C PHE A 37 -11.93 -10.11 7.05
N TRP A 38 -10.69 -9.82 7.46
CA TRP A 38 -9.47 -10.29 6.80
C TRP A 38 -8.85 -11.53 7.46
N ALA A 39 -9.46 -12.05 8.53
CA ALA A 39 -8.99 -13.25 9.20
C ALA A 39 -8.89 -14.44 8.23
N GLY A 40 -7.69 -15.01 8.10
CA GLY A 40 -7.40 -16.13 7.21
C GLY A 40 -7.30 -15.78 5.71
N ARG A 41 -7.25 -14.49 5.34
CA ARG A 41 -7.16 -14.02 3.94
C ARG A 41 -5.79 -13.40 3.63
N GLU A 42 -4.75 -14.22 3.58
CA GLU A 42 -3.37 -13.71 3.50
C GLU A 42 -2.94 -13.23 2.10
N ALA A 43 -3.28 -14.00 1.06
CA ALA A 43 -2.74 -13.76 -0.28
C ALA A 43 -3.21 -12.41 -0.91
N ALA A 44 -4.35 -11.87 -0.46
CA ALA A 44 -4.94 -10.64 -1.00
C ALA A 44 -5.14 -9.55 0.07
N ALA A 45 -4.56 -9.70 1.27
CA ALA A 45 -4.63 -8.70 2.33
C ALA A 45 -3.60 -7.57 2.17
N TRP A 46 -2.82 -7.52 1.10
CA TRP A 46 -1.81 -6.48 0.91
C TRP A 46 -2.31 -5.36 0.00
N SER A 47 -2.14 -4.09 0.40
CA SER A 47 -2.55 -2.93 -0.38
C SER A 47 -1.69 -1.70 -0.08
N VAL A 48 -1.67 -0.73 -1.00
CA VAL A 48 -1.22 0.64 -0.70
C VAL A 48 -2.22 1.34 0.24
N PRO A 49 -1.78 2.32 1.05
CA PRO A 49 -2.67 3.20 1.78
C PRO A 49 -3.64 3.91 0.82
N LYS A 50 -4.94 3.69 1.02
CA LYS A 50 -6.00 4.28 0.21
C LYS A 50 -7.28 4.45 1.01
N GLY A 51 -8.11 5.39 0.60
CA GLY A 51 -9.38 5.68 1.25
C GLY A 51 -10.33 6.42 0.33
N GLU A 52 -11.57 6.54 0.78
CA GLU A 52 -12.57 7.36 0.09
C GLU A 52 -12.33 8.83 0.36
N TYR A 53 -12.75 9.68 -0.57
CA TYR A 53 -12.68 11.12 -0.41
C TYR A 53 -13.86 11.80 -1.11
N GLY A 54 -14.26 12.96 -0.59
CA GLY A 54 -15.47 13.67 -0.99
C GLY A 54 -16.44 13.80 0.16
#